data_AF-A0A940J1M4-F1
#
_entry.id   AF-A0A940J1M4-F1
#
_cell.length_a   1.000
_cell.length_b   1.000
_cell.length_c   1.000
_cell.angle_alpha   90.00
_cell.angle_beta   90.00
_cell.angle_gamma   90.00
#
_symmetry.space_group_name_H-M   'P 1'
#
loop_
_entity.id
_entity.type
_entity.pdbx_description
1 polymer ?
#
loop_
_entity_poly.entity_id
_entity_poly.type
_entity_poly.pdbx_seq_one_letter_code
_entity_poly.pdbx_strand_id
1 'polypeptide(L)'
;MNEGLFARRRPGTAWLACLALWLGTWGAAHAEGVWSTDPASGCQGWNPNPAPQETVQWRGECVDGKAQGRGTFTFITPDKREENTGFYWGGHAVGRREYRTVRPDGSLIEAGAGYSGQTVLSEYYTRTDAGPKGAGGYRVRYFQGGRMTGLYQQDFTDNRERGAYGVDGDWSVAKNRFNVVYLARFNPATEYWSDAPSAADREAKGLNAYVVITRQGKEDRAQEWRCAGDAYEACVTLFEQKLAEAGYAAWPQQRMAAIDAVWAQREQQYGELARARDEHAQLLAKGTPEKLFTYASRMEQARNYAWSLDALRAILERFPKSRFFELAAQRMPAVQDRLAQEEDKQRQNEATAKRAAEQAQVQQRQAAAQQQQRDQLAAQQQAQRQSQYNACMARYESCSTDCLTSGGAALVAGIAGLASPKSVNMAGLEQLNQRAQGSCQRCESIKSECGIYAN
;
A
#
# COMPACT_ATOMS: atom_id res chain seq x y z
N MET A 1 87.99 18.80 4.81
CA MET A 1 87.61 19.89 5.75
C MET A 1 86.17 20.24 5.37
N ASN A 2 85.15 19.56 5.92
CA ASN A 2 84.43 19.88 7.18
C ASN A 2 84.25 21.40 7.29
N GLU A 3 83.05 21.99 7.27
CA GLU A 3 81.88 21.86 8.16
C GLU A 3 80.62 22.29 7.35
N GLY A 4 79.34 21.99 7.60
CA GLY A 4 78.59 21.71 8.82
C GLY A 4 77.26 22.48 8.73
N LEU A 5 76.22 21.92 8.08
CA LEU A 5 74.87 22.51 8.01
C LEU A 5 73.95 21.81 9.03
N PHE A 6 73.78 22.45 10.18
CA PHE A 6 72.83 22.05 11.21
C PHE A 6 71.39 22.45 10.85
N ALA A 7 70.53 21.43 10.82
CA ALA A 7 69.09 21.55 10.71
C ALA A 7 68.47 22.17 11.98
N ARG A 8 67.68 23.24 11.83
CA ARG A 8 66.73 23.70 12.86
C ARG A 8 65.37 23.06 12.62
N ARG A 9 65.03 22.06 13.43
CA ARG A 9 63.67 21.55 13.62
C ARG A 9 62.85 22.61 14.38
N ARG A 10 61.72 23.04 13.82
CA ARG A 10 60.67 23.75 14.57
C ARG A 10 59.71 22.73 15.19
N PRO A 11 59.52 22.72 16.52
CA PRO A 11 58.45 21.96 17.16
C PRO A 11 57.16 22.79 17.19
N GLY A 12 56.01 22.13 17.10
CA GLY A 12 54.76 22.68 17.63
C GLY A 12 53.71 23.13 16.61
N THR A 13 53.19 22.21 15.79
CA THR A 13 51.86 22.33 15.19
C THR A 13 51.15 20.99 15.30
N ALA A 14 50.82 20.59 16.52
CA ALA A 14 50.15 19.32 16.81
C ALA A 14 49.04 19.50 17.86
N TRP A 15 48.16 20.51 17.73
CA TRP A 15 47.02 20.71 18.63
C TRP A 15 45.77 21.35 17.97
N LEU A 16 45.56 21.15 16.66
CA LEU A 16 44.39 21.69 15.95
C LEU A 16 43.71 20.66 15.00
N ALA A 17 43.70 19.38 15.37
CA ALA A 17 43.05 18.33 14.57
C ALA A 17 41.96 17.52 15.30
N CYS A 18 41.58 17.89 16.54
CA CYS A 18 40.59 17.13 17.32
C CYS A 18 39.23 17.83 17.54
N LEU A 19 39.01 19.05 17.02
CA LEU A 19 37.75 19.80 17.24
C LEU A 19 36.82 19.89 16.02
N ALA A 20 37.12 19.20 14.92
CA ALA A 20 36.34 19.24 13.68
C ALA A 20 35.43 18.00 13.48
N LEU A 21 35.18 17.21 14.52
CA LEU A 21 34.41 15.95 14.44
C LEU A 21 33.08 15.96 15.22
N TRP A 22 32.57 17.12 15.64
CA TRP A 22 31.34 17.23 16.45
C TRP A 22 30.20 18.07 15.85
N LEU A 23 30.35 18.63 14.64
CA LEU A 23 29.31 19.48 14.02
C LEU A 23 28.52 18.81 12.88
N GLY A 24 28.71 17.51 12.65
CA GLY A 24 28.27 16.87 11.40
C GLY A 24 27.02 16.00 11.43
N THR A 25 26.31 15.84 12.55
CA THR A 25 25.16 14.92 12.60
C THR A 25 23.89 15.61 13.07
N TRP A 26 23.49 16.66 12.33
CA TRP A 26 22.08 16.99 12.24
C TRP A 26 21.46 16.00 11.27
N GLY A 27 21.25 14.77 11.76
CA GLY A 27 20.44 13.80 11.03
C GLY A 27 19.08 14.44 10.84
N ALA A 28 18.69 14.69 9.60
CA ALA A 28 17.32 15.05 9.26
C ALA A 28 16.44 13.93 9.83
N ALA A 29 15.83 14.19 10.98
CA ALA A 29 14.78 13.35 11.52
C ALA A 29 13.65 13.46 10.50
N HIS A 30 13.60 12.50 9.58
CA HIS A 30 12.43 12.28 8.74
C HIS A 30 11.31 11.99 9.73
N ALA A 31 10.50 13.01 10.03
CA ALA A 31 9.40 12.89 10.95
C ALA A 31 8.51 11.75 10.44
N GLU A 32 8.26 10.76 11.29
CA GLU A 32 7.16 9.84 11.04
C GLU A 32 5.90 10.69 10.81
N GLY A 33 5.11 10.37 9.77
CA GLY A 33 3.91 11.14 9.49
C GLY A 33 2.99 11.23 10.71
N VAL A 34 2.18 12.29 10.77
CA VAL A 34 1.30 12.58 11.91
C VAL A 34 -0.13 12.83 11.45
N TRP A 35 -1.07 12.54 12.35
CA TRP A 35 -2.45 12.99 12.19
C TRP A 35 -2.56 14.46 12.56
N SER A 36 -2.96 15.29 11.60
CA SER A 36 -3.21 16.71 11.80
C SER A 36 -4.71 16.98 11.79
N THR A 37 -5.20 17.71 12.79
CA THR A 37 -6.62 18.09 12.91
C THR A 37 -6.81 19.51 12.38
N ASP A 38 -7.72 19.69 11.43
CA ASP A 38 -8.17 21.03 11.04
C ASP A 38 -8.97 21.64 12.20
N PRO A 39 -8.50 22.76 12.81
CA PRO A 39 -9.15 23.34 13.97
C PRO A 39 -10.55 23.91 13.67
N ALA A 40 -10.85 24.25 12.40
CA ALA A 40 -12.15 24.80 12.03
C ALA A 40 -13.22 23.72 11.87
N SER A 41 -12.87 22.59 11.24
CA SER A 41 -13.82 21.51 10.95
C SER A 41 -13.74 20.34 11.95
N GLY A 42 -12.69 20.27 12.77
CA GLY A 42 -12.37 19.11 13.59
C GLY A 42 -11.90 17.89 12.78
N CYS A 43 -11.69 18.06 11.47
CA CYS A 43 -11.43 16.95 10.57
C CYS A 43 -9.95 16.57 10.53
N GLN A 44 -9.66 15.27 10.68
CA GLN A 44 -8.30 14.75 10.71
C GLN A 44 -7.82 14.30 9.32
N GLY A 45 -6.58 14.67 8.99
CA GLY A 45 -5.85 14.22 7.81
C GLY A 45 -4.47 13.69 8.17
N TRP A 46 -4.00 12.70 7.41
CA TRP A 46 -2.65 12.19 7.53
C TRP A 46 -1.67 13.09 6.79
N ASN A 47 -0.74 13.65 7.55
CA ASN A 47 0.35 14.45 7.03
C ASN A 47 1.65 13.63 7.03
N PRO A 48 2.16 13.21 5.86
CA PRO A 48 3.36 12.38 5.79
C PRO A 48 4.64 13.13 6.16
N ASN A 49 4.67 14.46 6.07
CA ASN A 49 5.86 15.28 6.27
C ASN A 49 5.51 16.54 7.09
N PRO A 50 5.17 16.41 8.38
CA PRO A 50 4.81 17.57 9.19
C PRO A 50 5.98 18.54 9.35
N ALA A 51 5.75 19.81 9.03
CA ALA A 51 6.68 20.88 9.34
C ALA A 51 6.42 21.44 10.76
N PRO A 52 7.46 21.95 11.46
CA PRO A 52 7.26 22.69 12.70
C PRO A 52 6.31 23.87 12.50
N GLN A 53 5.38 24.07 13.44
CA GLN A 53 4.38 25.17 13.42
C GLN A 53 3.40 25.10 12.23
N GLU A 54 3.35 23.97 11.52
CA GLU A 54 2.38 23.80 10.46
C GLU A 54 0.96 23.64 11.01
N THR A 55 0.01 24.29 10.35
CA THR A 55 -1.42 24.12 10.59
C THR A 55 -2.07 23.53 9.34
N VAL A 56 -3.22 22.84 9.52
CA VAL A 56 -3.93 22.23 8.40
C VAL A 56 -5.34 22.77 8.27
N GLN A 57 -5.84 22.84 7.04
CA GLN A 57 -7.25 23.11 6.73
C GLN A 57 -7.78 22.04 5.78
N TRP A 58 -9.00 21.58 6.01
CA TRP A 58 -9.68 20.63 5.14
C TRP A 58 -10.88 21.28 4.46
N ARG A 59 -11.01 21.06 3.16
CA ARG A 59 -12.21 21.42 2.38
C ARG A 59 -12.72 20.19 1.64
N GLY A 60 -13.73 19.55 2.21
CA GLY A 60 -14.39 18.36 1.68
C GLY A 60 -15.31 17.74 2.73
N GLU A 61 -15.77 16.51 2.50
CA GLU A 61 -16.59 15.81 3.49
C GLU A 61 -15.76 15.39 4.69
N CYS A 62 -16.37 15.44 5.88
CA CYS A 62 -15.78 14.96 7.12
C CYS A 62 -16.66 13.85 7.69
N VAL A 63 -16.16 12.62 7.70
CA VAL A 63 -16.90 11.45 8.18
C VAL A 63 -16.13 10.84 9.34
N ASP A 64 -16.80 10.68 10.48
CA ASP A 64 -16.23 10.17 11.73
C ASP A 64 -14.95 10.92 12.16
N GLY A 65 -14.96 12.25 12.00
CA GLY A 65 -13.84 13.12 12.35
C GLY A 65 -12.64 13.02 11.41
N LYS A 66 -12.77 12.37 10.25
CA LYS A 66 -11.70 12.19 9.27
C LYS A 66 -12.10 12.69 7.90
N ALA A 67 -11.12 13.22 7.17
CA ALA A 67 -11.35 13.71 5.81
C ALA A 67 -11.70 12.56 4.86
N GLN A 68 -12.76 12.78 4.07
CA GLN A 68 -13.42 11.76 3.28
C GLN A 68 -13.85 12.35 1.93
N GLY A 69 -13.79 11.55 0.86
CA GLY A 69 -14.27 11.96 -0.46
C GLY A 69 -13.31 12.89 -1.21
N ARG A 70 -13.82 13.60 -2.21
CA ARG A 70 -13.02 14.62 -2.94
C ARG A 70 -12.87 15.86 -2.07
N GLY A 71 -11.66 16.38 -1.98
CA GLY A 71 -11.40 17.63 -1.29
C GLY A 71 -9.96 18.09 -1.37
N THR A 72 -9.66 19.17 -0.65
CA THR A 72 -8.35 19.80 -0.62
C THR A 72 -7.87 19.92 0.82
N PHE A 73 -6.75 19.26 1.14
CA PHE A 73 -5.97 19.63 2.31
C PHE A 73 -5.09 20.82 2.00
N THR A 74 -5.03 21.77 2.91
CA THR A 74 -4.09 22.87 2.86
C THR A 74 -3.18 22.77 4.08
N PHE A 75 -1.88 22.63 3.85
CA PHE A 75 -0.84 22.71 4.88
C PHE A 75 -0.28 24.15 4.87
N ILE A 76 -0.22 24.78 6.03
CA ILE A 76 0.14 26.20 6.16
C ILE A 76 1.29 26.33 7.15
N THR A 77 2.42 26.84 6.68
CA THR A 77 3.58 27.23 7.47
C THR A 77 3.79 28.75 7.36
N PRO A 78 4.69 29.37 8.15
CA PRO A 78 4.97 30.80 8.03
C PRO A 78 5.48 31.24 6.65
N ASP A 79 6.16 30.34 5.93
CA ASP A 79 6.87 30.60 4.68
C ASP A 79 6.09 30.19 3.42
N LYS A 80 5.09 29.31 3.54
CA LYS A 80 4.35 28.79 2.39
C LYS A 80 3.01 28.16 2.78
N ARG A 81 2.22 27.92 1.74
CA ARG A 81 0.95 27.21 1.79
C ARG A 81 0.95 26.14 0.71
N GLU A 82 0.77 24.88 1.10
CA GLU A 82 0.70 23.73 0.20
C GLU A 82 -0.74 23.23 0.12
N GLU A 83 -1.36 23.35 -1.05
CA GLU A 83 -2.67 22.80 -1.35
C GLU A 83 -2.52 21.41 -1.97
N ASN A 84 -3.35 20.47 -1.53
CA ASN A 84 -3.33 19.09 -1.97
C ASN A 84 -4.74 18.58 -2.27
N THR A 85 -5.13 18.66 -3.53
CA THR A 85 -6.47 18.35 -4.03
C THR A 85 -6.52 16.93 -4.55
N GLY A 86 -7.40 16.10 -3.99
CA GLY A 86 -7.47 14.68 -4.35
C GLY A 86 -8.67 13.99 -3.75
N PHE A 87 -8.66 12.66 -3.79
CA PHE A 87 -9.62 11.84 -3.05
C PHE A 87 -9.00 11.42 -1.72
N TYR A 88 -9.77 11.53 -0.63
CA TYR A 88 -9.35 11.19 0.72
C TYR A 88 -10.23 10.06 1.27
N TRP A 89 -9.62 9.15 2.02
CA TRP A 89 -10.33 8.07 2.69
C TRP A 89 -9.78 7.87 4.09
N GLY A 90 -10.64 8.02 5.10
CA GLY A 90 -10.22 7.93 6.50
C GLY A 90 -9.04 8.87 6.80
N GLY A 91 -9.02 10.04 6.16
CA GLY A 91 -8.01 11.08 6.30
C GLY A 91 -6.71 10.87 5.50
N HIS A 92 -6.55 9.77 4.76
CA HIS A 92 -5.40 9.60 3.85
C HIS A 92 -5.76 10.02 2.43
N ALA A 93 -4.88 10.78 1.79
CA ALA A 93 -4.96 11.00 0.34
C ALA A 93 -4.76 9.65 -0.39
N VAL A 94 -5.65 9.30 -1.31
CA VAL A 94 -5.61 8.06 -2.09
C VAL A 94 -5.69 8.36 -3.59
N GLY A 95 -4.81 7.71 -4.36
CA GLY A 95 -4.77 7.85 -5.81
C GLY A 95 -4.10 9.15 -6.25
N ARG A 96 -4.55 9.71 -7.39
CA ARG A 96 -4.00 10.93 -7.97
C ARG A 96 -4.41 12.15 -7.15
N ARG A 97 -3.44 13.00 -6.83
CA ARG A 97 -3.63 14.30 -6.20
C ARG A 97 -2.90 15.38 -7.00
N GLU A 98 -3.49 16.55 -7.08
CA GLU A 98 -2.85 17.76 -7.59
C GLU A 98 -2.33 18.55 -6.39
N TYR A 99 -1.07 18.98 -6.47
CA TYR A 99 -0.47 19.79 -5.42
C TYR A 99 -0.05 21.14 -5.97
N ARG A 100 -0.14 22.15 -5.11
CA ARG A 100 0.25 23.53 -5.41
C ARG A 100 0.84 24.17 -4.17
N THR A 101 2.05 24.68 -4.29
CA THR A 101 2.76 25.39 -3.22
C THR A 101 2.83 26.86 -3.56
N VAL A 102 2.31 27.72 -2.70
CA VAL A 102 2.32 29.18 -2.87
C VAL A 102 2.99 29.87 -1.68
N ARG A 103 3.64 31.00 -1.94
CA ARG A 103 4.15 31.90 -0.89
C ARG A 103 3.00 32.68 -0.21
N PRO A 104 3.24 33.31 0.94
CA PRO A 104 2.27 34.20 1.59
C PRO A 104 1.78 35.35 0.70
N ASP A 105 2.62 35.82 -0.22
CA ASP A 105 2.26 36.86 -1.21
C ASP A 105 1.39 36.34 -2.37
N GLY A 106 1.08 35.04 -2.39
CA GLY A 106 0.29 34.38 -3.43
C GLY A 106 1.09 33.89 -4.63
N SER A 107 2.39 34.17 -4.72
CA SER A 107 3.23 33.70 -5.82
C SER A 107 3.37 32.18 -5.80
N LEU A 108 3.24 31.57 -6.98
CA LEU A 108 3.39 30.13 -7.15
C LEU A 108 4.86 29.74 -7.01
N ILE A 109 5.15 28.78 -6.13
CA ILE A 109 6.48 28.15 -6.00
C ILE A 109 6.52 26.93 -6.92
N GLU A 110 5.56 26.04 -6.79
CA GLU A 110 5.51 24.77 -7.51
C GLU A 110 4.06 24.31 -7.68
N ALA A 111 3.75 23.64 -8.79
CA ALA A 111 2.52 22.88 -8.95
C ALA A 111 2.80 21.60 -9.73
N GLY A 112 2.06 20.54 -9.41
CA GLY A 112 2.19 19.27 -10.10
C GLY A 112 1.07 18.31 -9.75
N ALA A 113 1.19 17.08 -10.23
CA ALA A 113 0.34 15.97 -9.83
C ALA A 113 1.22 14.83 -9.32
N GLY A 114 0.77 14.16 -8.27
CA GLY A 114 1.42 13.00 -7.70
C GLY A 114 0.42 11.93 -7.31
N TYR A 115 0.92 10.78 -6.87
CA TYR A 115 0.10 9.71 -6.32
C TYR A 115 0.41 9.52 -4.84
N SER A 116 -0.61 9.26 -4.04
CA SER A 116 -0.42 8.84 -2.65
C SER A 116 -1.20 7.56 -2.35
N GLY A 117 -0.57 6.70 -1.54
CA GLY A 117 -1.11 5.41 -1.10
C GLY A 117 0.03 4.47 -0.71
N GLN A 118 -0.10 3.75 0.40
CA GLN A 118 0.85 2.68 0.76
C GLN A 118 0.76 1.54 -0.27
N THR A 119 1.87 0.81 -0.45
CA THR A 119 2.03 -0.36 -1.34
C THR A 119 1.20 -1.58 -0.96
N VAL A 120 0.38 -1.49 0.09
CA VAL A 120 -0.46 -2.58 0.56
C VAL A 120 -1.72 -2.67 -0.31
N LEU A 121 -2.13 -3.89 -0.65
CA LEU A 121 -3.45 -4.16 -1.22
C LEU A 121 -4.52 -3.68 -0.23
N SER A 122 -5.16 -2.55 -0.52
CA SER A 122 -6.20 -1.98 0.33
C SER A 122 -7.56 -2.07 -0.37
N GLU A 123 -8.53 -2.66 0.33
CA GLU A 123 -9.93 -2.76 -0.08
C GLU A 123 -10.72 -1.63 0.60
N TYR A 124 -11.42 -0.81 -0.18
CA TYR A 124 -12.20 0.33 0.34
C TYR A 124 -13.67 0.18 -0.01
N TYR A 125 -14.51 0.17 1.02
CA TYR A 125 -15.96 0.00 0.88
C TYR A 125 -16.65 1.35 1.01
N THR A 126 -17.23 1.86 -0.08
CA THR A 126 -18.03 3.08 -0.07
C THR A 126 -19.50 2.71 -0.14
N ARG A 127 -20.31 3.14 0.84
CA ARG A 127 -21.77 3.11 0.69
C ARG A 127 -22.14 4.24 -0.26
N THR A 128 -22.87 3.94 -1.33
CA THR A 128 -23.48 4.99 -2.15
C THR A 128 -24.80 5.34 -1.49
N ASP A 129 -24.83 6.50 -0.84
CA ASP A 129 -26.04 6.97 -0.20
C ASP A 129 -27.08 7.40 -1.25
N ALA A 130 -28.23 6.75 -1.15
CA ALA A 130 -29.57 7.11 -1.59
C ALA A 130 -29.74 7.84 -2.94
N GLY A 131 -30.11 7.06 -3.97
CA GLY A 131 -31.17 7.54 -4.86
C GLY A 131 -32.48 7.77 -4.06
N PRO A 132 -33.46 8.53 -4.60
CA PRO A 132 -34.66 9.02 -3.89
C PRO A 132 -35.59 7.96 -3.26
N LYS A 133 -35.22 6.67 -3.29
CA LYS A 133 -35.95 5.55 -2.67
C LYS A 133 -35.18 4.81 -1.57
N GLY A 134 -34.02 5.30 -1.13
CA GLY A 134 -33.31 4.72 0.03
C GLY A 134 -32.65 3.35 -0.20
N ALA A 135 -32.72 2.79 -1.40
CA ALA A 135 -31.88 1.67 -1.79
C ALA A 135 -30.46 2.20 -2.00
N GLY A 136 -29.59 1.95 -1.02
CA GLY A 136 -28.17 2.21 -1.15
C GLY A 136 -27.54 1.29 -2.19
N GLY A 137 -26.27 1.50 -2.48
CA GLY A 137 -25.40 0.54 -3.15
C GLY A 137 -24.08 0.52 -2.42
N TYR A 138 -23.15 -0.32 -2.86
CA TYR A 138 -21.77 -0.22 -2.40
C TYR A 138 -20.79 -0.28 -3.55
N ARG A 139 -19.68 0.43 -3.34
CA ARG A 139 -18.57 0.54 -4.25
C ARG A 139 -17.30 0.08 -3.53
N VAL A 140 -16.79 -1.09 -3.88
CA VAL A 140 -15.47 -1.54 -3.41
C VAL A 140 -14.42 -1.01 -4.36
N ARG A 141 -13.34 -0.41 -3.86
CA ARG A 141 -12.17 -0.08 -4.67
C ARG A 141 -10.99 -0.84 -4.12
N TYR A 142 -10.25 -1.52 -4.98
CA TYR A 142 -8.99 -2.17 -4.64
C TYR A 142 -7.87 -1.23 -5.04
N PHE A 143 -6.83 -1.10 -4.22
CA PHE A 143 -5.63 -0.37 -4.58
C PHE A 143 -4.37 -1.17 -4.25
N GLN A 144 -3.30 -0.99 -5.02
CA GLN A 144 -1.96 -1.50 -4.74
C GLN A 144 -0.93 -0.42 -5.09
N GLY A 145 -0.20 0.12 -4.11
CA GLY A 145 0.85 1.13 -4.36
C GLY A 145 0.32 2.44 -4.94
N GLY A 146 -0.84 2.89 -4.45
CA GLY A 146 -1.50 4.11 -4.95
C GLY A 146 -2.20 3.94 -6.30
N ARG A 147 -2.17 2.74 -6.89
CA ARG A 147 -2.91 2.40 -8.13
C ARG A 147 -4.23 1.75 -7.78
N MET A 148 -5.34 2.16 -8.41
CA MET A 148 -6.59 1.43 -8.28
C MET A 148 -6.46 0.13 -9.07
N THR A 149 -6.56 -1.01 -8.39
CA THR A 149 -6.45 -2.36 -8.97
C THR A 149 -7.80 -3.03 -9.25
N GLY A 150 -8.88 -2.47 -8.71
CA GLY A 150 -10.24 -2.89 -9.06
C GLY A 150 -11.29 -1.90 -8.58
N LEU A 151 -12.46 -1.96 -9.18
CA LEU A 151 -13.68 -1.32 -8.73
C LEU A 151 -14.78 -2.36 -8.76
N TYR A 152 -15.45 -2.63 -7.65
CA TYR A 152 -16.70 -3.38 -7.62
C TYR A 152 -17.80 -2.36 -7.34
N GLN A 153 -18.90 -2.39 -8.08
CA GLN A 153 -20.06 -1.56 -7.75
C GLN A 153 -21.32 -2.41 -7.83
N GLN A 154 -22.10 -2.40 -6.76
CA GLN A 154 -23.41 -3.04 -6.69
C GLN A 154 -24.43 -2.00 -6.25
N ASP A 155 -25.51 -1.89 -7.02
CA ASP A 155 -26.65 -1.02 -6.73
C ASP A 155 -27.82 -1.91 -6.26
N PHE A 156 -28.36 -1.66 -5.07
CA PHE A 156 -29.42 -2.50 -4.50
C PHE A 156 -30.83 -2.09 -4.95
N THR A 157 -30.96 -1.16 -5.90
CA THR A 157 -32.28 -0.64 -6.28
C THR A 157 -33.23 -1.68 -6.89
N ASP A 158 -32.76 -2.80 -7.47
CA ASP A 158 -33.65 -3.77 -8.13
C ASP A 158 -33.14 -5.25 -8.23
N ASN A 159 -32.35 -5.76 -7.29
CA ASN A 159 -31.88 -7.17 -7.28
C ASN A 159 -31.26 -7.67 -8.62
N ARG A 160 -30.77 -6.77 -9.47
CA ARG A 160 -30.22 -7.10 -10.79
C ARG A 160 -28.81 -6.52 -10.95
N GLU A 161 -27.89 -7.47 -10.83
CA GLU A 161 -26.49 -7.57 -11.27
C GLU A 161 -25.32 -6.94 -10.50
N ARG A 162 -24.29 -7.81 -10.45
CA ARG A 162 -22.94 -7.69 -9.91
C ARG A 162 -22.02 -7.22 -11.04
N GLY A 163 -21.27 -6.13 -10.82
CA GLY A 163 -20.20 -5.72 -11.72
C GLY A 163 -18.86 -5.70 -11.01
N ALA A 164 -17.96 -6.60 -11.37
CA ALA A 164 -16.55 -6.58 -10.98
C ALA A 164 -15.71 -5.96 -12.11
N TYR A 165 -15.05 -4.85 -11.82
CA TYR A 165 -14.06 -4.22 -12.70
C TYR A 165 -12.66 -4.49 -12.13
N GLY A 166 -11.77 -5.09 -12.92
CA GLY A 166 -10.34 -5.09 -12.65
C GLY A 166 -9.72 -3.85 -13.28
N VAL A 167 -8.94 -3.08 -12.54
CA VAL A 167 -8.13 -1.99 -13.10
C VAL A 167 -6.66 -2.34 -12.93
N ASP A 168 -5.84 -2.08 -13.94
CA ASP A 168 -4.42 -1.81 -13.73
C ASP A 168 -4.14 -0.59 -14.61
N GLY A 169 -3.93 0.57 -13.99
CA GLY A 169 -3.83 1.82 -14.73
C GLY A 169 -3.51 3.06 -13.90
N ASP A 170 -2.42 3.71 -14.30
CA ASP A 170 -1.96 5.03 -13.86
C ASP A 170 -2.75 6.14 -14.58
N TRP A 171 -3.40 7.03 -13.84
CA TRP A 171 -4.19 8.17 -14.33
C TRP A 171 -3.37 9.32 -14.97
N SER A 172 -2.04 9.23 -15.09
CA SER A 172 -1.19 10.39 -15.42
C SER A 172 -0.65 10.45 -16.85
N VAL A 173 -0.91 9.46 -17.71
CA VAL A 173 -0.41 9.51 -19.09
C VAL A 173 -1.47 9.11 -20.10
N ALA A 174 -1.86 10.07 -20.93
CA ALA A 174 -2.41 9.81 -22.25
C ALA A 174 -1.34 9.07 -23.08
N LYS A 175 -1.27 7.74 -22.94
CA LYS A 175 -0.72 6.77 -23.90
C LYS A 175 -1.05 5.34 -23.44
N ASN A 176 -2.22 4.89 -23.89
CA ASN A 176 -2.64 3.52 -24.21
C ASN A 176 -2.24 2.38 -23.27
N ARG A 177 -3.00 2.17 -22.18
CA ARG A 177 -3.29 0.84 -21.63
C ARG A 177 -4.69 0.84 -21.00
N PHE A 178 -5.60 0.04 -21.55
CA PHE A 178 -6.90 -0.21 -20.95
C PHE A 178 -7.26 -1.68 -21.19
N ASN A 179 -7.70 -2.38 -20.14
CA ASN A 179 -8.58 -3.54 -20.28
C ASN A 179 -9.95 -3.03 -19.86
N VAL A 180 -10.87 -2.85 -20.80
CA VAL A 180 -12.28 -2.52 -20.49
C VAL A 180 -13.13 -3.71 -20.87
N VAL A 181 -13.95 -4.18 -19.93
CA VAL A 181 -15.13 -5.01 -20.21
C VAL A 181 -16.34 -4.15 -19.88
N TYR A 182 -17.19 -3.89 -20.89
CA TYR A 182 -18.45 -3.16 -20.71
C TYR A 182 -19.58 -4.16 -20.41
N LEU A 183 -20.43 -3.85 -19.42
CA LEU A 183 -21.76 -4.45 -19.26
C LEU A 183 -22.79 -3.30 -19.19
N ALA A 184 -23.80 -3.31 -20.07
CA ALA A 184 -24.79 -2.23 -20.24
C ALA A 184 -25.99 -2.35 -19.28
N ARG A 185 -26.87 -1.32 -19.20
CA ARG A 185 -28.07 -1.24 -18.34
C ARG A 185 -29.38 -1.25 -19.14
N PHE A 186 -30.34 -2.11 -18.77
CA PHE A 186 -31.66 -2.27 -19.42
C PHE A 186 -32.78 -1.49 -18.68
N ASN A 187 -33.65 -0.76 -19.41
CA ASN A 187 -34.82 -0.07 -18.85
C ASN A 187 -36.13 -0.80 -19.23
N PRO A 188 -36.86 -1.40 -18.27
CA PRO A 188 -38.06 -2.18 -18.55
C PRO A 188 -39.31 -1.33 -18.82
N ALA A 189 -39.31 -0.03 -18.51
CA ALA A 189 -40.47 0.85 -18.73
C ALA A 189 -40.54 1.39 -20.17
N THR A 190 -39.41 1.39 -20.89
CA THR A 190 -39.30 1.88 -22.28
C THR A 190 -38.88 0.78 -23.26
N GLU A 191 -38.68 -0.45 -22.77
CA GLU A 191 -38.08 -1.59 -23.51
C GLU A 191 -36.82 -1.19 -24.33
N TYR A 192 -36.08 -0.20 -23.83
CA TYR A 192 -34.90 0.37 -24.47
C TYR A 192 -33.72 0.26 -23.51
N TRP A 193 -32.56 -0.08 -24.03
CA TRP A 193 -31.29 0.19 -23.35
C TRP A 193 -31.04 1.69 -23.53
N SER A 194 -30.75 2.48 -22.49
CA SER A 194 -30.30 3.87 -22.74
C SER A 194 -28.92 3.82 -23.38
N ASP A 195 -28.78 4.47 -24.54
CA ASP A 195 -28.12 3.90 -25.73
C ASP A 195 -26.59 3.68 -25.72
N ALA A 196 -26.22 2.50 -26.20
CA ALA A 196 -25.04 2.24 -27.02
C ALA A 196 -25.35 2.61 -28.50
N PRO A 197 -24.36 3.06 -29.31
CA PRO A 197 -24.56 3.66 -30.63
C PRO A 197 -25.19 2.74 -31.69
N SER A 198 -25.79 3.36 -32.73
CA SER A 198 -26.39 2.68 -33.90
C SER A 198 -25.41 1.75 -34.65
N ALA A 199 -25.89 0.80 -35.46
CA ALA A 199 -25.01 -0.11 -36.22
C ALA A 199 -24.07 0.62 -37.19
N ALA A 200 -24.58 1.64 -37.88
CA ALA A 200 -23.77 2.50 -38.75
C ALA A 200 -22.76 3.35 -37.95
N ASP A 201 -23.12 3.82 -36.74
CA ASP A 201 -22.18 4.50 -35.83
C ASP A 201 -21.11 3.54 -35.28
N ARG A 202 -21.45 2.28 -35.02
CA ARG A 202 -20.51 1.24 -34.56
C ARG A 202 -19.52 0.84 -35.64
N GLU A 203 -19.93 0.89 -36.91
CA GLU A 203 -19.10 0.60 -38.08
C GLU A 203 -18.23 1.81 -38.48
N ALA A 204 -18.79 3.02 -38.46
CA ALA A 204 -18.05 4.26 -38.68
C ALA A 204 -17.05 4.60 -37.55
N LYS A 205 -17.28 4.09 -36.33
CA LYS A 205 -16.42 4.31 -35.15
C LYS A 205 -15.66 3.05 -34.70
N GLY A 206 -15.85 1.92 -35.39
CA GLY A 206 -15.07 0.69 -35.26
C GLY A 206 -15.05 0.06 -33.86
N LEU A 207 -16.19 -0.10 -33.18
CA LEU A 207 -16.23 -0.62 -31.80
C LEU A 207 -17.00 -1.94 -31.68
N ASN A 208 -16.27 -3.06 -31.50
CA ASN A 208 -16.79 -4.38 -31.13
C ASN A 208 -15.69 -5.15 -30.36
N ALA A 209 -15.58 -5.00 -29.04
CA ALA A 209 -14.46 -5.60 -28.31
C ALA A 209 -14.68 -5.74 -26.80
N TYR A 210 -14.11 -6.80 -26.24
CA TYR A 210 -13.37 -6.70 -25.00
C TYR A 210 -11.93 -7.19 -25.23
N VAL A 211 -10.97 -6.61 -24.49
CA VAL A 211 -9.54 -6.85 -24.67
C VAL A 211 -9.02 -7.62 -23.47
N VAL A 212 -8.39 -8.76 -23.73
CA VAL A 212 -7.55 -9.45 -22.74
C VAL A 212 -6.10 -9.18 -23.15
N ILE A 213 -5.39 -8.39 -22.34
CA ILE A 213 -3.95 -8.20 -22.49
C ILE A 213 -3.25 -9.31 -21.71
N THR A 214 -2.60 -10.22 -22.43
CA THR A 214 -1.72 -11.22 -21.83
C THR A 214 -0.27 -10.84 -22.06
N ARG A 215 0.59 -11.05 -21.05
CA ARG A 215 2.03 -10.79 -21.15
C ARG A 215 2.77 -12.07 -21.54
N GLN A 216 3.49 -12.06 -22.66
CA GLN A 216 4.39 -13.13 -23.05
C GLN A 216 5.81 -12.56 -23.12
N GLY A 217 6.61 -12.78 -22.08
CA GLY A 217 7.93 -12.15 -21.95
C GLY A 217 7.85 -10.65 -21.64
N LYS A 218 8.58 -9.81 -22.40
CA LYS A 218 8.57 -8.34 -22.23
C LYS A 218 7.51 -7.63 -23.08
N GLU A 219 6.79 -8.36 -23.93
CA GLU A 219 5.80 -7.80 -24.86
C GLU A 219 4.37 -8.07 -24.38
N ASP A 220 3.54 -7.04 -24.47
CA ASP A 220 2.11 -7.11 -24.19
C ASP A 220 1.39 -7.43 -25.52
N ARG A 221 0.62 -8.53 -25.57
CA ARG A 221 -0.26 -8.82 -26.72
C ARG A 221 -1.70 -8.56 -26.31
N ALA A 222 -2.32 -7.58 -26.96
CA ALA A 222 -3.75 -7.33 -26.87
C ALA A 222 -4.46 -8.20 -27.92
N GLN A 223 -5.37 -9.05 -27.49
CA GLN A 223 -6.24 -9.79 -28.40
C GLN A 223 -7.67 -9.29 -28.21
N GLU A 224 -8.20 -8.68 -29.27
CA GLU A 224 -9.57 -8.17 -29.32
C GLU A 224 -10.51 -9.31 -29.70
N TRP A 225 -11.47 -9.62 -28.84
CA TRP A 225 -12.44 -10.69 -29.11
C TRP A 225 -13.84 -10.12 -29.24
N ARG A 226 -14.51 -10.49 -30.34
CA ARG A 226 -15.90 -10.14 -30.64
C ARG A 226 -16.78 -11.30 -30.22
N CYS A 227 -17.52 -11.15 -29.12
CA CYS A 227 -18.58 -12.10 -28.79
C CYS A 227 -19.92 -11.51 -29.18
N ALA A 228 -20.56 -12.16 -30.14
CA ALA A 228 -21.93 -11.88 -30.52
C ALA A 228 -22.75 -13.15 -30.32
N GLY A 229 -23.97 -12.99 -29.79
CA GLY A 229 -24.99 -14.04 -29.68
C GLY A 229 -24.65 -15.18 -28.71
N ASP A 230 -25.02 -16.39 -29.11
CA ASP A 230 -24.97 -17.69 -28.43
C ASP A 230 -23.55 -18.12 -27.98
N ALA A 231 -22.53 -17.36 -28.36
CA ALA A 231 -21.16 -17.53 -27.91
C ALA A 231 -20.85 -16.85 -26.55
N TYR A 232 -21.80 -16.16 -25.91
CA TYR A 232 -21.56 -15.46 -24.63
C TYR A 232 -21.05 -16.39 -23.52
N GLU A 233 -21.71 -17.54 -23.29
CA GLU A 233 -21.26 -18.48 -22.26
C GLU A 233 -19.87 -19.06 -22.58
N ALA A 234 -19.62 -19.40 -23.85
CA ALA A 234 -18.30 -19.85 -24.29
C ALA A 234 -17.21 -18.79 -24.05
N CYS A 235 -17.55 -17.51 -24.21
CA CYS A 235 -16.66 -16.38 -23.92
C CYS A 235 -16.40 -16.19 -22.42
N VAL A 236 -17.43 -16.34 -21.58
CA VAL A 236 -17.27 -16.32 -20.11
C VAL A 236 -16.40 -17.49 -19.64
N THR A 237 -16.68 -18.71 -20.10
CA THR A 237 -15.88 -19.91 -19.77
C THR A 237 -14.42 -19.76 -20.21
N LEU A 238 -14.18 -19.21 -21.40
CA LEU A 238 -12.82 -18.97 -21.90
C LEU A 238 -12.10 -17.87 -21.10
N PHE A 239 -12.81 -16.81 -20.67
CA PHE A 239 -12.26 -15.78 -19.81
C PHE A 239 -11.86 -16.33 -18.43
N GLU A 240 -12.73 -17.14 -17.81
CA GLU A 240 -12.43 -17.86 -16.57
C GLU A 240 -11.22 -18.80 -16.73
N GLN A 241 -11.14 -19.50 -17.86
CA GLN A 241 -9.99 -20.34 -18.21
C GLN A 241 -8.70 -19.52 -18.34
N LYS A 242 -8.73 -18.33 -18.94
CA LYS A 242 -7.55 -17.47 -19.09
C LYS A 242 -7.10 -16.84 -17.77
N LEU A 243 -8.03 -16.48 -16.89
CA LEU A 243 -7.70 -16.13 -15.51
C LEU A 243 -7.02 -17.31 -14.80
N ALA A 244 -7.52 -18.53 -15.02
CA ALA A 244 -6.90 -19.72 -14.45
C ALA A 244 -5.48 -19.98 -14.96
N GLU A 245 -5.26 -19.90 -16.28
CA GLU A 245 -3.94 -20.04 -16.91
C GLU A 245 -2.94 -18.97 -16.45
N ALA A 246 -3.41 -17.75 -16.15
CA ALA A 246 -2.59 -16.67 -15.59
C ALA A 246 -2.28 -16.83 -14.08
N GLY A 247 -2.62 -17.97 -13.48
CA GLY A 247 -2.36 -18.29 -12.07
C GLY A 247 -3.46 -17.81 -11.11
N TYR A 248 -4.57 -17.25 -11.61
CA TYR A 248 -5.73 -16.85 -10.81
C TYR A 248 -6.77 -17.97 -10.67
N ALA A 249 -6.41 -19.22 -10.99
CA ALA A 249 -7.32 -20.38 -11.06
C ALA A 249 -8.07 -20.68 -9.75
N ALA A 250 -7.53 -20.25 -8.61
CA ALA A 250 -8.14 -20.44 -7.29
C ALA A 250 -8.76 -19.15 -6.72
N TRP A 251 -8.66 -18.02 -7.44
CA TRP A 251 -9.08 -16.72 -6.93
C TRP A 251 -10.60 -16.46 -7.02
N PRO A 252 -11.34 -16.88 -8.07
CA PRO A 252 -12.74 -16.49 -8.21
C PRO A 252 -13.69 -17.30 -7.33
N GLN A 253 -13.77 -18.63 -7.43
CA GLN A 253 -14.90 -19.35 -6.80
C GLN A 253 -14.88 -19.37 -5.27
N GLN A 254 -13.76 -19.74 -4.64
CA GLN A 254 -13.72 -19.84 -3.17
C GLN A 254 -13.80 -18.48 -2.49
N ARG A 255 -13.15 -17.45 -3.05
CA ARG A 255 -13.18 -16.10 -2.48
C ARG A 255 -14.50 -15.40 -2.77
N MET A 256 -15.08 -15.55 -3.96
CA MET A 256 -16.42 -15.02 -4.24
C MET A 256 -17.48 -15.72 -3.40
N ALA A 257 -17.39 -17.04 -3.19
CA ALA A 257 -18.30 -17.74 -2.29
C ALA A 257 -18.15 -17.28 -0.83
N ALA A 258 -16.92 -17.03 -0.36
CA ALA A 258 -16.69 -16.48 0.98
C ALA A 258 -17.25 -15.05 1.13
N ILE A 259 -17.06 -14.21 0.11
CA ILE A 259 -17.63 -12.86 0.05
C ILE A 259 -19.16 -12.92 0.06
N ASP A 260 -19.76 -13.74 -0.82
CA ASP A 260 -21.20 -13.94 -0.92
C ASP A 260 -21.79 -14.47 0.40
N ALA A 261 -21.11 -15.40 1.08
CA ALA A 261 -21.55 -15.92 2.37
C ALA A 261 -21.53 -14.86 3.48
N VAL A 262 -20.45 -14.07 3.57
CA VAL A 262 -20.36 -12.94 4.52
C VAL A 262 -21.45 -11.90 4.23
N TRP A 263 -21.78 -11.65 2.96
CA TRP A 263 -22.81 -10.70 2.58
C TRP A 263 -24.22 -11.22 2.82
N ALA A 264 -24.53 -12.47 2.48
CA ALA A 264 -25.82 -13.08 2.79
C ALA A 264 -26.10 -13.03 4.32
N GLN A 265 -25.06 -13.29 5.13
CA GLN A 265 -25.15 -13.14 6.58
C GLN A 265 -25.44 -11.69 6.99
N ARG A 266 -24.74 -10.71 6.41
CA ARG A 266 -24.95 -9.28 6.70
C ARG A 266 -26.31 -8.77 6.23
N GLU A 267 -26.77 -9.18 5.06
CA GLU A 267 -28.07 -8.79 4.51
C GLU A 267 -29.20 -9.33 5.40
N GLN A 268 -29.07 -10.57 5.86
CA GLN A 268 -29.99 -11.13 6.85
C GLN A 268 -29.96 -10.30 8.15
N GLN A 269 -28.78 -9.98 8.68
CA GLN A 269 -28.64 -9.17 9.90
C GLN A 269 -29.22 -7.75 9.75
N TYR A 270 -28.95 -7.07 8.63
CA TYR A 270 -29.48 -5.73 8.37
C TYR A 270 -30.98 -5.74 8.11
N GLY A 271 -31.50 -6.75 7.40
CA GLY A 271 -32.93 -6.92 7.17
C GLY A 271 -33.69 -7.25 8.47
N GLU A 272 -33.10 -8.01 9.38
CA GLU A 272 -33.63 -8.22 10.73
C GLU A 272 -33.59 -6.93 11.56
N LEU A 273 -32.48 -6.18 11.53
CA LEU A 273 -32.37 -4.91 12.26
C LEU A 273 -33.35 -3.84 11.75
N ALA A 274 -33.53 -3.74 10.43
CA ALA A 274 -34.48 -2.81 9.81
C ALA A 274 -35.92 -3.16 10.22
N ARG A 275 -36.31 -4.43 10.12
CA ARG A 275 -37.62 -4.89 10.61
C ARG A 275 -37.83 -4.63 12.09
N ALA A 276 -36.79 -4.86 12.91
CA ALA A 276 -36.84 -4.58 14.34
C ALA A 276 -37.00 -3.08 14.63
N ARG A 277 -36.36 -2.20 13.85
CA ARG A 277 -36.53 -0.74 13.95
C ARG A 277 -37.94 -0.29 13.57
N ASP A 278 -38.50 -0.85 12.51
CA ASP A 278 -39.86 -0.55 12.09
C ASP A 278 -40.89 -1.05 13.12
N GLU A 279 -40.71 -2.25 13.66
CA GLU A 279 -41.54 -2.78 14.76
C GLU A 279 -41.44 -1.86 15.99
N HIS A 280 -40.22 -1.46 16.36
CA HIS A 280 -39.99 -0.54 17.48
C HIS A 280 -40.72 0.79 17.28
N ALA A 281 -40.56 1.42 16.10
CA ALA A 281 -41.22 2.68 15.77
C ALA A 281 -42.76 2.56 15.77
N GLN A 282 -43.30 1.48 15.21
CA GLN A 282 -44.73 1.21 15.21
C GLN A 282 -45.28 1.01 16.63
N LEU A 283 -44.56 0.29 17.49
CA LEU A 283 -44.93 0.09 18.89
C LEU A 283 -44.85 1.39 19.67
N LEU A 284 -43.81 2.20 19.50
CA LEU A 284 -43.71 3.51 20.15
C LEU A 284 -44.82 4.46 19.71
N ALA A 285 -45.27 4.41 18.45
CA ALA A 285 -46.32 5.26 17.94
C ALA A 285 -47.73 4.80 18.37
N LYS A 286 -48.03 3.50 18.29
CA LYS A 286 -49.40 2.97 18.38
C LYS A 286 -49.63 1.98 19.53
N GLY A 287 -48.59 1.64 20.29
CA GLY A 287 -48.67 0.68 21.39
C GLY A 287 -49.56 1.17 22.53
N THR A 288 -50.33 0.25 23.11
CA THR A 288 -51.01 0.48 24.39
C THR A 288 -49.99 0.42 25.53
N PRO A 289 -50.30 0.95 26.73
CA PRO A 289 -49.38 0.90 27.87
C PRO A 289 -48.88 -0.52 28.20
N GLU A 290 -49.78 -1.51 28.14
CA GLU A 290 -49.45 -2.92 28.38
C GLU A 290 -48.48 -3.46 27.32
N LYS A 291 -48.76 -3.23 26.03
CA LYS A 291 -47.87 -3.67 24.94
C LYS A 291 -46.50 -3.02 25.04
N LEU A 292 -46.44 -1.73 25.36
CA LEU A 292 -45.18 -1.01 25.57
C LEU A 292 -44.39 -1.57 26.76
N PHE A 293 -45.06 -1.91 27.87
CA PHE A 293 -44.40 -2.43 29.06
C PHE A 293 -43.85 -3.85 28.84
N THR A 294 -44.62 -4.71 28.18
CA THR A 294 -44.17 -6.04 27.75
C THR A 294 -43.02 -5.94 26.75
N TYR A 295 -43.12 -5.01 25.79
CA TYR A 295 -42.04 -4.73 24.84
C TYR A 295 -40.75 -4.29 25.54
N ALA A 296 -40.83 -3.34 26.48
CA ALA A 296 -39.69 -2.88 27.26
C ALA A 296 -39.02 -4.04 28.02
N SER A 297 -39.82 -4.92 28.63
CA SER A 297 -39.31 -6.11 29.32
C SER A 297 -38.57 -7.07 28.38
N ARG A 298 -39.11 -7.29 27.18
CA ARG A 298 -38.48 -8.12 26.14
C ARG A 298 -37.16 -7.50 25.64
N MET A 299 -37.13 -6.18 25.43
CA MET A 299 -35.91 -5.47 25.02
C MET A 299 -34.83 -5.50 26.12
N GLU A 300 -35.23 -5.39 27.38
CA GLU A 300 -34.32 -5.54 28.52
C GLU A 300 -33.71 -6.96 28.59
N GLN A 301 -34.52 -8.01 28.37
CA GLN A 301 -34.03 -9.40 28.28
C GLN A 301 -33.05 -9.60 27.11
N ALA A 302 -33.30 -8.93 25.99
CA ALA A 302 -32.40 -8.90 24.84
C ALA A 302 -31.19 -7.96 25.02
N ARG A 303 -31.02 -7.34 26.21
CA ARG A 303 -30.00 -6.33 26.51
C ARG A 303 -30.03 -5.09 25.60
N ASN A 304 -31.15 -4.82 24.94
CA ASN A 304 -31.38 -3.59 24.21
C ASN A 304 -32.01 -2.54 25.16
N TYR A 305 -31.19 -2.02 26.07
CA TYR A 305 -31.67 -1.11 27.12
C TYR A 305 -32.16 0.23 26.56
N ALA A 306 -31.60 0.70 25.44
CA ALA A 306 -32.07 1.93 24.78
C ALA A 306 -33.54 1.82 24.35
N TRP A 307 -33.91 0.76 23.60
CA TRP A 307 -35.30 0.57 23.17
C TRP A 307 -36.25 0.25 24.32
N SER A 308 -35.73 -0.37 25.39
CA SER A 308 -36.49 -0.54 26.63
C SER A 308 -36.83 0.81 27.25
N LEU A 309 -35.85 1.71 27.38
CA LEU A 309 -36.07 3.07 27.90
C LEU A 309 -37.03 3.88 27.05
N ASP A 310 -36.92 3.83 25.73
CA ASP A 310 -37.84 4.57 24.84
C ASP A 310 -39.29 4.12 25.04
N ALA A 311 -39.51 2.81 25.20
CA ALA A 311 -40.84 2.28 25.49
C ALA A 311 -41.35 2.67 26.89
N LEU A 312 -40.49 2.67 27.91
CA LEU A 312 -40.85 3.13 29.25
C LEU A 312 -41.19 4.64 29.26
N ARG A 313 -40.40 5.48 28.58
CA ARG A 313 -40.68 6.92 28.43
C ARG A 313 -42.01 7.15 27.71
N ALA A 314 -42.29 6.42 26.64
CA ALA A 314 -43.56 6.52 25.92
C ALA A 314 -44.77 6.21 26.83
N ILE A 315 -44.64 5.31 27.81
CA ILE A 315 -45.68 5.06 28.82
C ILE A 315 -45.88 6.29 29.70
N LEU A 316 -44.78 6.85 30.23
CA LEU A 316 -44.81 8.00 31.13
C LEU A 316 -45.38 9.26 30.45
N GLU A 317 -45.00 9.51 29.20
CA GLU A 317 -45.41 10.70 28.45
C GLU A 317 -46.87 10.64 27.99
N ARG A 318 -47.32 9.48 27.47
CA ARG A 318 -48.60 9.38 26.76
C ARG A 318 -49.74 8.87 27.63
N PHE A 319 -49.43 8.19 28.73
CA PHE A 319 -50.44 7.46 29.51
C PHE A 319 -50.32 7.70 31.03
N PRO A 320 -50.39 8.96 31.49
CA PRO A 320 -50.19 9.32 32.90
C PRO A 320 -51.23 8.71 33.87
N LYS A 321 -52.39 8.27 33.36
CA LYS A 321 -53.46 7.64 34.16
C LYS A 321 -53.42 6.10 34.11
N SER A 322 -52.46 5.51 33.41
CA SER A 322 -52.34 4.07 33.27
C SER A 322 -51.76 3.44 34.54
N ARG A 323 -52.24 2.25 34.92
CA ARG A 323 -51.59 1.45 35.99
C ARG A 323 -50.12 1.12 35.71
N PHE A 324 -49.70 1.19 34.43
CA PHE A 324 -48.32 0.94 34.02
C PHE A 324 -47.42 2.17 34.19
N PHE A 325 -47.97 3.35 34.49
CA PHE A 325 -47.19 4.58 34.70
C PHE A 325 -46.21 4.41 35.87
N GLU A 326 -46.72 4.05 37.05
CA GLU A 326 -45.89 3.85 38.25
C GLU A 326 -44.87 2.72 38.06
N LEU A 327 -45.27 1.62 37.42
CA LEU A 327 -44.36 0.51 37.11
C LEU A 327 -43.24 0.93 36.17
N ALA A 328 -43.54 1.77 35.17
CA ALA A 328 -42.53 2.30 34.26
C ALA A 328 -41.58 3.27 34.98
N ALA A 329 -42.11 4.16 35.82
CA ALA A 329 -41.33 5.11 36.60
C ALA A 329 -40.36 4.41 37.55
N GLN A 330 -40.80 3.36 38.24
CA GLN A 330 -39.96 2.57 39.15
C GLN A 330 -38.87 1.77 38.42
N ARG A 331 -39.16 1.28 37.21
CA ARG A 331 -38.24 0.41 36.46
C ARG A 331 -37.17 1.18 35.69
N MET A 332 -37.49 2.39 35.22
CA MET A 332 -36.63 3.17 34.34
C MET A 332 -35.21 3.45 34.91
N PRO A 333 -35.01 3.83 36.19
CA PRO A 333 -33.66 4.03 36.74
C PRO A 333 -32.78 2.78 36.64
N ALA A 334 -33.32 1.60 36.96
CA ALA A 334 -32.57 0.35 36.87
C ALA A 334 -32.16 0.00 35.43
N VAL A 335 -32.99 0.35 34.44
CA VAL A 335 -32.65 0.15 33.02
C VAL A 335 -31.61 1.19 32.56
N GLN A 336 -31.68 2.43 33.04
CA GLN A 336 -30.66 3.46 32.79
C GLN A 336 -29.29 3.04 33.33
N ASP A 337 -29.23 2.53 34.55
CA ASP A 337 -27.99 2.04 35.15
C ASP A 337 -27.36 0.90 34.34
N ARG A 338 -28.19 -0.03 33.84
CA ARG A 338 -27.69 -1.13 32.98
C ARG A 338 -27.22 -0.66 31.62
N LEU A 339 -27.85 0.36 31.04
CA LEU A 339 -27.37 0.98 29.79
C LEU A 339 -25.98 1.60 30.03
N ALA A 340 -25.81 2.37 31.10
CA ALA A 340 -24.53 2.97 31.46
C ALA A 340 -23.44 1.90 31.68
N GLN A 341 -23.78 0.80 32.35
CA GLN A 341 -22.85 -0.33 32.55
C GLN A 341 -22.40 -0.99 31.24
N GLU A 342 -23.31 -1.23 30.28
CA GLU A 342 -22.90 -1.78 28.98
C GLU A 342 -22.10 -0.77 28.15
N GLU A 343 -22.41 0.53 28.20
CA GLU A 343 -21.61 1.57 27.56
C GLU A 343 -20.19 1.63 28.14
N ASP A 344 -20.05 1.55 29.46
CA ASP A 344 -18.74 1.47 30.13
C ASP A 344 -17.96 0.22 29.73
N LYS A 345 -18.64 -0.93 29.69
CA LYS A 345 -18.02 -2.18 29.23
C LYS A 345 -17.57 -2.10 27.78
N GLN A 346 -18.38 -1.48 26.90
CA GLN A 346 -18.00 -1.24 25.52
C GLN A 346 -16.78 -0.32 25.42
N ARG A 347 -16.74 0.78 26.17
CA ARG A 347 -15.57 1.67 26.26
C ARG A 347 -14.31 0.92 26.72
N GLN A 348 -14.44 0.04 27.72
CA GLN A 348 -13.33 -0.78 28.20
C GLN A 348 -12.84 -1.78 27.14
N ASN A 349 -13.76 -2.40 26.39
CA ASN A 349 -13.42 -3.32 25.31
C ASN A 349 -12.71 -2.58 24.17
N GLU A 350 -13.21 -1.41 23.76
CA GLU A 350 -12.59 -0.57 22.73
C GLU A 350 -11.20 -0.09 23.16
N ALA A 351 -11.05 0.33 24.42
CA ALA A 351 -9.75 0.71 24.97
C ALA A 351 -8.77 -0.48 24.98
N THR A 352 -9.24 -1.67 25.34
CA THR A 352 -8.43 -2.90 25.33
C THR A 352 -8.02 -3.28 23.91
N ALA A 353 -8.94 -3.24 22.95
CA ALA A 353 -8.67 -3.50 21.54
C ALA A 353 -7.66 -2.50 20.97
N LYS A 354 -7.79 -1.22 21.31
CA LYS A 354 -6.84 -0.17 20.92
C LYS A 354 -5.43 -0.44 21.46
N ARG A 355 -5.31 -0.77 22.75
CA ARG A 355 -4.01 -1.13 23.36
C ARG A 355 -3.39 -2.36 22.69
N ALA A 356 -4.21 -3.38 22.37
CA ALA A 356 -3.73 -4.56 21.67
C ALA A 356 -3.23 -4.23 20.25
N ALA A 357 -3.94 -3.36 19.52
CA ALA A 357 -3.51 -2.90 18.20
C ALA A 357 -2.20 -2.08 18.26
N GLU A 358 -2.06 -1.19 19.25
CA GLU A 358 -0.83 -0.44 19.49
C GLU A 358 0.36 -1.38 19.81
N GLN A 359 0.15 -2.39 20.65
CA GLN A 359 1.18 -3.40 20.95
C GLN A 359 1.57 -4.21 19.71
N ALA A 360 0.61 -4.63 18.89
CA ALA A 360 0.89 -5.34 17.64
C ALA A 360 1.71 -4.48 16.67
N GLN A 361 1.41 -3.17 16.57
CA GLN A 361 2.17 -2.25 15.75
C GLN A 361 3.62 -2.08 16.26
N VAL A 362 3.82 -1.99 17.58
CA VAL A 362 5.17 -1.94 18.17
C VAL A 362 5.96 -3.21 17.87
N GLN A 363 5.34 -4.38 18.02
CA GLN A 363 5.97 -5.67 17.67
C GLN A 363 6.36 -5.74 16.19
N GLN A 364 5.51 -5.25 15.29
CA GLN A 364 5.82 -5.19 13.86
C GLN A 364 7.01 -4.27 13.56
N ARG A 365 7.11 -3.11 14.21
CA ARG A 365 8.28 -2.21 14.08
C ARG A 365 9.56 -2.87 14.60
N GLN A 366 9.50 -3.56 15.73
CA GLN A 366 10.64 -4.29 16.29
C GLN A 366 11.11 -5.41 15.35
N ALA A 367 10.18 -6.19 14.78
CA ALA A 367 10.51 -7.23 13.82
C ALA A 367 11.13 -6.64 12.54
N ALA A 368 10.62 -5.52 12.03
CA ALA A 368 11.19 -4.83 10.87
C ALA A 368 12.60 -4.29 11.16
N ALA A 369 12.83 -3.70 12.34
CA ALA A 369 14.16 -3.23 12.74
C ALA A 369 15.17 -4.37 12.87
N GLN A 370 14.77 -5.51 13.44
CA GLN A 370 15.61 -6.71 13.50
C GLN A 370 15.94 -7.24 12.10
N GLN A 371 14.98 -7.22 11.18
CA GLN A 371 15.24 -7.62 9.79
C GLN A 371 16.26 -6.70 9.12
N GLN A 372 16.11 -5.38 9.27
CA GLN A 372 17.08 -4.42 8.73
C GLN A 372 18.49 -4.62 9.27
N GLN A 373 18.63 -4.93 10.57
CA GLN A 373 19.94 -5.24 11.17
C GLN A 373 20.55 -6.51 10.55
N ARG A 374 19.76 -7.56 10.31
CA ARG A 374 20.22 -8.78 9.63
C ARG A 374 20.68 -8.49 8.20
N ASP A 375 19.92 -7.71 7.46
CA ASP A 375 20.24 -7.35 6.07
C ASP A 375 21.52 -6.50 6.00
N GLN A 376 21.71 -5.56 6.95
CA GLN A 376 22.94 -4.77 7.06
C GLN A 376 24.15 -5.65 7.37
N LEU A 377 24.03 -6.61 8.30
CA LEU A 377 25.11 -7.54 8.61
C LEU A 377 25.46 -8.43 7.41
N ALA A 378 24.44 -8.95 6.71
CA ALA A 378 24.63 -9.76 5.51
C ALA A 378 25.34 -8.96 4.39
N ALA A 379 24.96 -7.70 4.19
CA ALA A 379 25.60 -6.80 3.23
C ALA A 379 27.05 -6.49 3.61
N GLN A 380 27.35 -6.27 4.90
CA GLN A 380 28.72 -6.08 5.38
C GLN A 380 29.58 -7.33 5.15
N GLN A 381 29.05 -8.52 5.44
CA GLN A 381 29.75 -9.77 5.17
C GLN A 381 30.01 -9.98 3.67
N GLN A 382 29.03 -9.66 2.82
CA GLN A 382 29.20 -9.72 1.37
C GLN A 382 30.27 -8.73 0.89
N ALA A 383 30.29 -7.50 1.40
CA ALA A 383 31.31 -6.50 1.07
C ALA A 383 32.72 -6.95 1.52
N GLN A 384 32.83 -7.60 2.68
CA GLN A 384 34.09 -8.19 3.14
C GLN A 384 34.56 -9.35 2.26
N ARG A 385 33.65 -10.25 1.84
CA ARG A 385 33.99 -11.31 0.89
C ARG A 385 34.45 -10.74 -0.45
N GLN A 386 33.75 -9.73 -0.95
CA GLN A 386 34.12 -9.07 -2.21
C GLN A 386 35.50 -8.40 -2.12
N SER A 387 35.83 -7.75 -1.00
CA SER A 387 37.16 -7.13 -0.83
C SER A 387 38.27 -8.18 -0.72
N GLN A 388 38.02 -9.30 -0.04
CA GLN A 388 38.95 -10.44 0.02
C GLN A 388 39.17 -11.06 -1.37
N TYR A 389 38.10 -11.27 -2.14
CA TYR A 389 38.16 -11.74 -3.52
C TYR A 389 38.99 -10.80 -4.39
N ASN A 390 38.70 -9.50 -4.36
CA ASN A 390 39.43 -8.50 -5.16
C ASN A 390 40.92 -8.46 -4.77
N ALA A 391 41.25 -8.53 -3.49
CA ALA A 391 42.64 -8.57 -3.02
C ALA A 391 43.36 -9.85 -3.48
N CYS A 392 42.66 -10.99 -3.51
CA CYS A 392 43.19 -12.24 -4.04
C CYS A 392 43.43 -12.15 -5.55
N MET A 393 42.47 -11.63 -6.31
CA MET A 393 42.58 -11.44 -7.76
C MET A 393 43.74 -10.50 -8.12
N ALA A 394 43.95 -9.42 -7.37
CA ALA A 394 45.11 -8.53 -7.57
C ALA A 394 46.45 -9.27 -7.38
N ARG A 395 46.55 -10.19 -6.41
CA ARG A 395 47.73 -11.05 -6.24
C ARG A 395 47.92 -12.01 -7.40
N TYR A 396 46.82 -12.59 -7.90
CA TYR A 396 46.85 -13.45 -9.08
C TYR A 396 47.32 -12.69 -10.33
N GLU A 397 46.81 -11.48 -10.57
CA GLU A 397 47.21 -10.64 -11.72
C GLU A 397 48.70 -10.31 -11.68
N SER A 398 49.23 -9.92 -10.51
CA SER A 398 50.67 -9.70 -10.31
C SER A 398 51.48 -10.97 -10.62
N CYS A 399 51.05 -12.12 -10.10
CA CYS A 399 51.71 -13.41 -10.36
C CYS A 399 51.68 -13.77 -11.85
N SER A 400 50.55 -13.57 -12.53
CA SER A 400 50.41 -13.87 -13.96
C SER A 400 51.34 -13.01 -14.82
N THR A 401 51.54 -11.75 -14.43
CA THR A 401 52.46 -10.83 -15.10
C THR A 401 53.91 -11.30 -14.95
N ASP A 402 54.29 -11.79 -13.77
CA ASP A 402 55.62 -12.39 -13.51
C ASP A 402 55.83 -13.70 -14.30
N CYS A 403 54.80 -14.55 -14.39
CA CYS A 403 54.82 -15.77 -15.22
C CYS A 403 55.01 -15.43 -16.72
N LEU A 404 54.28 -14.43 -17.24
CA LEU A 404 54.42 -14.00 -18.64
C LEU A 404 55.78 -13.36 -18.95
N THR A 405 56.29 -12.51 -18.06
CA THR A 405 57.61 -11.87 -18.25
C THR A 405 58.75 -12.88 -18.15
N SER A 406 58.71 -13.80 -17.19
CA SER A 406 59.71 -14.88 -17.08
C SER A 406 59.64 -15.88 -18.23
N GLY A 407 58.43 -16.26 -18.67
CA GLY A 407 58.22 -17.10 -19.85
C GLY A 407 58.66 -16.43 -21.16
N GLY A 408 58.36 -15.13 -21.32
CA GLY A 408 58.80 -14.34 -22.47
C GLY A 408 60.33 -14.21 -22.55
N ALA A 409 61.00 -14.01 -21.41
CA ALA A 409 62.47 -13.99 -21.35
C ALA A 409 63.08 -15.34 -21.77
N ALA A 410 62.47 -16.46 -21.36
CA ALA A 410 62.92 -17.80 -21.77
C ALA A 410 62.71 -18.03 -23.28
N LEU A 411 61.60 -17.56 -23.85
CA LEU A 411 61.33 -17.65 -25.29
C LEU A 411 62.34 -16.84 -26.11
N VAL A 412 62.61 -15.59 -25.72
CA VAL A 412 63.58 -14.71 -26.39
C VAL A 412 64.99 -15.28 -26.31
N ALA A 413 65.39 -15.83 -25.15
CA ALA A 413 66.67 -16.52 -24.99
C ALA A 413 66.78 -17.78 -25.88
N GLY A 414 65.67 -18.54 -26.03
CA GLY A 414 65.60 -19.67 -26.93
C GLY A 414 65.75 -19.28 -28.41
N ILE A 415 65.07 -18.21 -28.85
CA ILE A 415 65.16 -17.68 -30.22
C ILE A 415 66.57 -17.13 -30.50
N ALA A 416 67.15 -16.37 -29.57
CA ALA A 416 68.53 -15.88 -29.70
C ALA A 416 69.53 -17.04 -29.78
N GLY A 417 69.26 -18.15 -29.10
CA GLY A 417 70.07 -19.35 -29.17
C GLY A 417 70.04 -20.07 -30.52
N LEU A 418 68.90 -20.03 -31.22
CA LEU A 418 68.79 -20.55 -32.59
C LEU A 418 69.61 -19.75 -33.61
N ALA A 419 69.84 -18.46 -33.35
CA ALA A 419 70.63 -17.59 -34.23
C ALA A 419 72.16 -17.78 -34.09
N SER A 420 72.66 -18.37 -32.98
CA SER A 420 74.09 -18.63 -32.76
C SER A 420 74.32 -19.93 -31.98
N PRO A 421 74.40 -21.09 -32.67
CA PRO A 421 74.42 -22.41 -32.02
C PRO A 421 75.64 -22.70 -31.14
N LYS A 422 76.74 -21.93 -31.31
CA LYS A 422 78.01 -22.17 -30.59
C LYS A 422 78.15 -21.40 -29.27
N SER A 423 77.21 -20.52 -28.93
CA SER A 423 77.32 -19.62 -27.77
C SER A 423 76.25 -19.86 -26.68
N VAL A 424 75.44 -20.91 -26.80
CA VAL A 424 74.30 -21.13 -25.91
C VAL A 424 74.63 -22.17 -24.85
N ASN A 425 74.63 -21.75 -23.59
CA ASN A 425 74.69 -22.67 -22.46
C ASN A 425 73.31 -23.32 -22.24
N MET A 426 73.14 -24.56 -22.73
CA MET A 426 71.89 -25.33 -22.60
C MET A 426 71.43 -25.49 -21.14
N ALA A 427 72.35 -25.59 -20.19
CA ALA A 427 72.00 -25.69 -18.77
C ALA A 427 71.33 -24.41 -18.25
N GLY A 428 71.70 -23.24 -18.80
CA GLY A 428 71.06 -21.96 -18.46
C GLY A 428 69.62 -21.85 -18.98
N LEU A 429 69.36 -22.36 -20.19
CA LEU A 429 68.01 -22.41 -20.77
C LEU A 429 67.08 -23.34 -19.99
N GLU A 430 67.57 -24.51 -19.59
CA GLU A 430 66.79 -25.47 -18.80
C GLU A 430 66.45 -24.90 -17.40
N GLN A 431 67.40 -24.21 -16.77
CA GLN A 431 67.17 -23.55 -15.49
C GLN A 431 66.15 -22.39 -15.61
N LEU A 432 66.17 -21.62 -16.70
CA LEU A 432 65.17 -20.58 -16.98
C LEU A 432 63.77 -21.17 -17.20
N ASN A 433 63.69 -22.28 -17.94
CA ASN A 433 62.42 -22.97 -18.20
C ASN A 433 61.81 -23.55 -16.91
N GLN A 434 62.62 -24.21 -16.07
CA GLN A 434 62.16 -24.72 -14.77
C GLN A 434 61.67 -23.61 -13.84
N ARG A 435 62.35 -22.44 -13.82
CA ARG A 435 61.90 -21.27 -13.07
C ARG A 435 60.58 -20.72 -13.59
N ALA A 436 60.41 -20.65 -14.91
CA ALA A 436 59.15 -20.21 -15.52
C ALA A 436 57.99 -21.15 -15.16
N GLN A 437 58.17 -22.47 -15.30
CA GLN A 437 57.16 -23.47 -14.93
C GLN A 437 56.78 -23.39 -13.45
N GLY A 438 57.76 -23.27 -12.54
CA GLY A 438 57.50 -23.13 -11.11
C GLY A 438 56.75 -21.84 -10.75
N SER A 439 57.02 -20.73 -11.45
CA SER A 439 56.27 -19.48 -11.25
C SER A 439 54.82 -19.61 -11.73
N CYS A 440 54.58 -20.20 -12.91
CA CYS A 440 53.22 -20.34 -13.43
C CYS A 440 52.37 -21.34 -12.62
N GLN A 441 52.95 -22.44 -12.11
CA GLN A 441 52.25 -23.35 -11.19
C GLN A 441 51.82 -22.68 -9.88
N ARG A 442 52.65 -21.77 -9.33
CA ARG A 442 52.27 -20.98 -8.15
C ARG A 442 51.07 -20.07 -8.44
N CYS A 443 50.98 -19.49 -9.64
CA CYS A 443 49.84 -18.64 -9.99
C CYS A 443 48.53 -19.41 -10.11
N GLU A 444 48.56 -20.65 -10.64
CA GLU A 444 47.37 -21.52 -10.66
C GLU A 444 46.91 -21.90 -9.24
N SER A 445 47.84 -22.11 -8.30
CA SER A 445 47.49 -22.31 -6.88
C SER A 445 46.75 -21.09 -6.31
N ILE A 446 47.29 -19.88 -6.53
CA ILE A 446 46.66 -18.63 -6.07
C ILE A 446 45.26 -18.46 -6.67
N LYS A 447 45.08 -18.77 -7.96
CA LYS A 447 43.78 -18.73 -8.63
C LYS A 447 42.75 -19.66 -7.97
N SER A 448 43.17 -20.88 -7.62
CA SER A 448 42.31 -21.85 -6.95
C SER A 448 41.90 -21.37 -5.54
N GLU A 449 42.82 -20.73 -4.81
CA GLU A 449 42.55 -20.12 -3.50
C GLU A 449 41.54 -18.97 -3.61
N CYS A 450 41.61 -18.16 -4.69
CA CYS A 450 40.64 -17.08 -4.92
C CYS A 450 39.21 -17.59 -5.14
N GLY A 451 39.04 -18.81 -5.67
CA GLY A 451 37.74 -19.44 -5.86
C GLY A 451 36.94 -19.66 -4.56
N ILE A 452 37.61 -19.71 -3.40
CA ILE A 452 36.98 -19.86 -2.09
C ILE A 452 36.18 -18.60 -1.70
N TYR A 453 36.58 -17.42 -2.18
CA TYR A 453 35.93 -16.14 -1.88
C TYR A 453 34.82 -15.77 -2.88
N ALA A 454 34.69 -16.52 -3.98
CA ALA A 454 33.70 -16.27 -5.04
C ALA A 454 32.33 -16.88 -4.75
N ASN A 455 32.27 -17.85 -3.82
CA ASN A 455 31.05 -18.49 -3.32
C ASN A 455 30.68 -17.90 -1.95
#